data_AF-A0A2H3EP59-F1
#
_entry.id   AF-A0A2H3EP59-F1
#
_cell.length_a   1.000
_cell.length_b   1.000
_cell.length_c   1.000
_cell.angle_alpha   90.00
_cell.angle_beta   90.00
_cell.angle_gamma   90.00
#
_symmetry.space_group_name_H-M   'P 1'
#
loop_
_entity.id
_entity.type
_entity.pdbx_description
1 polymer ?
#
loop_
_entity_poly.entity_id
_entity_poly.type
_entity_poly.pdbx_seq_one_letter_code
_entity_poly.pdbx_strand_id
1 'polypeptide(L)'
;MSSQVSEPLNIPADVFYEILIQSCDGNAAFFWLDYRRVSRNFHSAVENIFVAKYLRQTWIHVYSSGGEPARSRTTHTTEFEFSRLDPADSSRAIYTHHKFDKGFQEDVCRCLNVVFEAGPSLERPKIIVQVQQEVNDTMLPDFRYSFDPQSCLFEISFNWKGMYNHFFREQRNCFVQDQWRDDISFSTMCDVLKSSDGHVRMCTREERICRNVLAHEGRKASGEDYEGYKRVADKQREIEK
;
A
#
# COMPACT_ATOMS: atom_id res chain seq x y z
N MET A 1 -27.82 -44.74 -15.88
CA MET A 1 -26.95 -43.59 -16.16
C MET A 1 -26.08 -43.38 -14.92
N SER A 2 -24.83 -43.87 -14.96
CA SER A 2 -23.89 -43.66 -13.85
C SER A 2 -23.30 -42.26 -13.95
N SER A 3 -23.59 -41.42 -12.96
CA SER A 3 -22.90 -40.14 -12.79
C SER A 3 -21.42 -40.42 -12.55
N GLN A 4 -20.56 -40.06 -13.50
CA GLN A 4 -19.12 -39.96 -13.27
C GLN A 4 -18.91 -38.84 -12.25
N VAL A 5 -18.64 -39.21 -11.01
CA VAL A 5 -18.04 -38.30 -10.03
C VAL A 5 -16.62 -38.09 -10.52
N SER A 6 -16.35 -36.96 -11.17
CA SER A 6 -14.99 -36.58 -11.53
C SER A 6 -14.18 -36.50 -10.24
N GLU A 7 -13.13 -37.32 -10.13
CA GLU A 7 -12.18 -37.21 -9.03
C GLU A 7 -11.66 -35.76 -8.95
N PRO A 8 -11.57 -35.18 -7.74
CA PRO A 8 -11.02 -33.85 -7.60
C PRO A 8 -9.61 -33.83 -8.18
N LEU A 9 -9.35 -32.92 -9.13
CA LEU A 9 -8.04 -32.74 -9.74
C LEU A 9 -7.01 -32.54 -8.63
N ASN A 10 -6.17 -33.55 -8.40
CA ASN A 10 -5.17 -33.54 -7.33
C ASN A 10 -3.89 -32.91 -7.89
N ILE A 11 -3.91 -31.58 -8.03
CA ILE A 11 -2.77 -30.80 -8.53
C ILE A 11 -1.74 -30.71 -7.40
N PRO A 12 -0.47 -31.09 -7.64
CA PRO A 12 0.61 -30.89 -6.68
C PRO A 12 0.70 -29.42 -6.24
N ALA A 13 0.95 -29.18 -4.95
CA ALA A 13 0.88 -27.84 -4.38
C ALA A 13 1.83 -26.87 -5.09
N ASP A 14 3.07 -27.30 -5.35
CA ASP A 14 4.08 -26.57 -6.11
C ASP A 14 3.62 -26.14 -7.51
N VAL A 15 3.01 -27.06 -8.27
CA VAL A 15 2.44 -26.76 -9.59
C VAL A 15 1.28 -25.75 -9.48
N PHE A 16 0.43 -25.91 -8.46
CA PHE A 16 -0.65 -24.97 -8.19
C PHE A 16 -0.13 -23.58 -7.83
N TYR A 17 0.94 -23.49 -7.03
CA TYR A 17 1.61 -22.24 -6.69
C TYR A 17 2.20 -21.55 -7.92
N GLU A 18 2.90 -22.28 -8.79
CA GLU A 18 3.47 -21.73 -10.02
C GLU A 18 2.41 -21.19 -10.97
N ILE A 19 1.31 -21.92 -11.15
CA ILE A 19 0.16 -21.46 -11.96
C ILE A 19 -0.38 -20.15 -11.40
N LEU A 20 -0.54 -20.05 -10.08
CA LEU A 20 -1.04 -18.83 -9.43
C LEU A 20 -0.05 -17.67 -9.56
N ILE A 21 1.26 -17.90 -9.42
CA ILE A 21 2.28 -16.85 -9.56
C ILE A 21 2.23 -16.26 -10.97
N GLN A 22 2.20 -17.11 -11.99
CA GLN A 22 2.14 -16.68 -13.40
C GLN A 22 0.83 -15.97 -13.72
N SER A 23 -0.28 -16.42 -13.13
CA SER A 23 -1.60 -15.80 -13.34
C SER A 23 -1.80 -14.51 -12.56
N CYS A 24 -0.94 -14.23 -11.56
CA CYS A 24 -1.04 -13.05 -10.71
C CYS A 24 -0.43 -11.79 -11.34
N ASP A 25 0.33 -11.94 -12.43
CA ASP A 25 0.89 -10.81 -13.18
C ASP A 25 -0.23 -9.92 -13.76
N GLY A 26 -0.27 -8.68 -13.30
CA GLY A 26 -1.22 -7.67 -13.76
C GLY A 26 -2.57 -7.62 -13.03
N ASN A 27 -2.82 -8.46 -12.02
CA ASN A 27 -4.09 -8.44 -11.30
C ASN A 27 -4.00 -8.76 -9.79
N ALA A 28 -3.10 -8.08 -9.09
CA ALA A 28 -2.91 -8.24 -7.64
C ALA A 28 -4.20 -8.04 -6.84
N ALA A 29 -5.01 -7.05 -7.21
CA ALA A 29 -6.24 -6.70 -6.51
C ALA A 29 -7.27 -7.84 -6.51
N PHE A 30 -7.50 -8.48 -7.67
CA PHE A 30 -8.42 -9.62 -7.78
C PHE A 30 -7.92 -10.84 -7.00
N PHE A 31 -6.62 -11.13 -7.06
CA PHE A 31 -6.03 -12.22 -6.29
C PHE A 31 -6.23 -12.02 -4.80
N TRP A 32 -5.95 -10.81 -4.31
CA TRP A 32 -6.04 -10.48 -2.89
C TRP A 32 -7.48 -10.43 -2.37
N LEU A 33 -8.40 -9.81 -3.12
CA LEU A 33 -9.76 -9.56 -2.66
C LEU A 33 -10.71 -10.72 -2.90
N ASP A 34 -10.56 -11.45 -4.02
CA ASP A 34 -11.53 -12.47 -4.44
C ASP A 34 -10.95 -13.88 -4.32
N TYR A 35 -9.82 -14.18 -4.97
CA TYR A 35 -9.26 -15.55 -4.96
C TYR A 35 -8.84 -16.02 -3.57
N ARG A 36 -8.28 -15.12 -2.76
CA ARG A 36 -7.94 -15.41 -1.35
C ARG A 36 -9.13 -15.94 -0.54
N ARG A 37 -10.38 -15.72 -0.96
CA ARG A 37 -11.61 -16.13 -0.27
C ARG A 37 -12.22 -17.43 -0.79
N VAL A 38 -11.73 -17.97 -1.91
CA VAL A 38 -12.31 -19.14 -2.58
C VAL A 38 -12.19 -20.41 -1.73
N SER A 39 -11.02 -20.65 -1.14
CA SER A 39 -10.78 -21.79 -0.25
C SER A 39 -9.58 -21.52 0.67
N ARG A 40 -9.36 -22.40 1.66
CA ARG A 40 -8.17 -22.32 2.54
C ARG A 40 -6.85 -22.48 1.78
N ASN A 41 -6.85 -23.29 0.72
CA ASN A 41 -5.66 -23.50 -0.12
C ASN A 41 -5.34 -22.24 -0.91
N PHE A 42 -6.36 -21.61 -1.54
CA PHE A 42 -6.18 -20.33 -2.22
C PHE A 42 -5.79 -19.22 -1.25
N HIS A 43 -6.39 -19.18 -0.06
CA HIS A 43 -6.04 -18.21 0.97
C HIS A 43 -4.56 -18.25 1.31
N SER A 44 -4.05 -19.44 1.64
CA SER A 44 -2.64 -19.65 1.98
C SER A 44 -1.74 -19.41 0.78
N ALA A 45 -2.21 -19.78 -0.42
CA ALA A 45 -1.43 -19.63 -1.63
C ALA A 45 -1.22 -18.16 -2.02
N VAL A 46 -2.30 -17.38 -2.02
CA VAL A 46 -2.25 -15.95 -2.29
C VAL A 46 -1.38 -15.25 -1.24
N GLU A 47 -1.55 -15.53 0.05
CA GLU A 47 -0.71 -14.89 1.07
C GLU A 47 0.79 -15.18 0.87
N ASN A 48 1.17 -16.42 0.53
CA ASN A 48 2.55 -16.77 0.25
C ASN A 48 3.11 -16.04 -0.98
N ILE A 49 2.31 -15.90 -2.04
CA ILE A 49 2.69 -15.13 -3.24
C ILE A 49 2.92 -13.66 -2.86
N PHE A 50 2.05 -13.09 -2.04
CA PHE A 50 2.17 -11.73 -1.57
C PHE A 50 3.43 -11.51 -0.73
N VAL A 51 3.77 -12.46 0.14
CA VAL A 51 5.03 -12.41 0.90
C VAL A 51 6.25 -12.55 -0.02
N ALA A 52 6.24 -13.51 -0.94
CA ALA A 52 7.38 -13.82 -1.79
C ALA A 52 7.65 -12.72 -2.85
N LYS A 53 6.60 -12.06 -3.34
CA LYS A 53 6.67 -11.12 -4.46
C LYS A 53 6.27 -9.70 -4.06
N TYR A 54 5.03 -9.50 -3.62
CA TYR A 54 4.46 -8.16 -3.47
C TYR A 54 5.05 -7.37 -2.30
N LEU A 55 5.32 -7.99 -1.15
CA LEU A 55 5.94 -7.30 -0.01
C LEU A 55 7.33 -6.78 -0.38
N ARG A 56 8.11 -7.58 -1.09
CA ARG A 56 9.44 -7.18 -1.61
C ARG A 56 9.38 -6.08 -2.65
N GLN A 57 8.24 -5.95 -3.32
CA GLN A 57 7.94 -4.89 -4.28
C GLN A 57 7.01 -3.84 -3.68
N THR A 58 7.03 -3.69 -2.36
CA THR A 58 6.32 -2.63 -1.66
C THR A 58 7.33 -1.68 -1.05
N TRP A 59 7.14 -0.38 -1.26
CA TRP A 59 7.94 0.68 -0.67
C TRP A 59 7.05 1.61 0.12
N ILE A 60 7.56 2.11 1.24
CA ILE A 60 6.86 3.07 2.08
C ILE A 60 7.62 4.40 2.02
N HIS A 61 6.96 5.41 1.50
CA HIS A 61 7.52 6.74 1.28
C HIS A 61 6.99 7.68 2.35
N VAL A 62 7.88 8.24 3.15
CA VAL A 62 7.53 9.14 4.25
C VAL A 62 7.96 10.55 3.88
N TYR A 63 6.98 11.44 3.74
CA TYR A 63 7.20 12.83 3.42
C TYR A 63 7.30 13.64 4.70
N SER A 64 8.48 14.24 4.89
CA SER A 64 8.75 15.12 6.02
C SER A 64 9.14 16.49 5.52
N SER A 65 8.73 17.53 6.24
CA SER A 65 9.14 18.90 5.95
C SER A 65 10.34 19.23 6.81
N GLY A 66 11.47 19.52 6.17
CA GLY A 66 12.68 20.03 6.80
C GLY A 66 12.86 21.53 6.54
N GLY A 67 13.66 22.17 7.39
CA GLY A 67 14.08 23.57 7.27
C GLY A 67 13.60 24.47 8.41
N GLU A 68 14.42 25.47 8.74
CA GLU A 68 14.00 26.54 9.64
C GLU A 68 12.82 27.33 9.04
N PRO A 69 11.87 27.84 9.86
CA PRO A 69 10.73 28.61 9.39
C PRO A 69 11.08 29.83 8.51
N ALA A 70 12.33 30.31 8.60
CA ALA A 70 12.85 31.47 7.88
C ALA A 70 13.46 31.13 6.51
N ARG A 71 13.69 29.85 6.17
CA ARG A 71 14.21 29.41 4.86
C ARG A 71 13.18 28.55 4.14
N SER A 72 13.33 28.39 2.82
CA SER A 72 12.42 27.58 2.00
C SER A 72 12.25 26.18 2.60
N ARG A 73 11.01 25.79 2.90
CA ARG A 73 10.70 24.43 3.37
C ARG A 73 11.12 23.44 2.29
N THR A 74 12.11 22.60 2.57
CA THR A 74 12.47 21.48 1.70
C THR A 74 11.68 20.27 2.14
N THR A 75 10.93 19.67 1.22
CA THR A 75 10.27 18.38 1.46
C THR A 75 11.29 17.27 1.26
N HIS A 76 11.51 16.46 2.28
CA HIS A 76 12.36 15.27 2.22
C HIS A 76 11.46 14.04 2.14
N THR A 77 11.77 13.16 1.18
CA THR A 77 11.13 11.85 1.06
C THR A 77 12.10 10.79 1.57
N THR A 78 11.70 10.04 2.59
CA THR A 78 12.44 8.88 3.08
C THR A 78 11.76 7.61 2.61
N GLU A 79 12.50 6.75 1.93
CA GLU A 79 11.99 5.49 1.40
C GLU A 79 12.37 4.33 2.33
N PHE A 80 11.39 3.50 2.67
CA PHE A 80 11.58 2.30 3.47
C PHE A 80 11.30 1.06 2.61
N GLU A 81 12.21 0.10 2.66
CA GLU A 81 12.15 -1.15 1.91
C GLU A 81 11.77 -2.31 2.82
N PHE A 82 11.04 -3.30 2.28
CA PHE A 82 10.68 -4.49 3.03
C PHE A 82 11.93 -5.25 3.48
N SER A 83 12.03 -5.50 4.78
CA SER A 83 13.12 -6.27 5.38
C SER A 83 12.67 -7.70 5.65
N ARG A 84 11.64 -7.87 6.47
CA ARG A 84 11.21 -9.17 6.98
C ARG A 84 9.79 -9.13 7.54
N LEU A 85 9.22 -10.31 7.79
CA LEU A 85 8.07 -10.44 8.69
C LEU A 85 8.55 -10.55 10.14
N ASP A 86 7.70 -10.12 11.08
CA ASP A 86 7.93 -10.35 12.50
C ASP A 86 7.89 -11.86 12.80
N PRO A 87 8.95 -12.46 13.40
CA PRO A 87 8.96 -13.88 13.73
C PRO A 87 7.84 -14.31 14.70
N ALA A 88 7.34 -13.39 15.54
CA ALA A 88 6.27 -13.67 16.48
C ALA A 88 4.87 -13.38 15.91
N ASP A 89 4.79 -12.59 14.82
CA ASP A 89 3.54 -12.19 14.19
C ASP A 89 3.70 -12.11 12.65
N SER A 90 3.31 -13.19 11.96
CA SER A 90 3.40 -13.25 10.50
C SER A 90 2.49 -12.26 9.76
N SER A 91 1.57 -11.60 10.47
CA SER A 91 0.75 -10.52 9.90
C SER A 91 1.47 -9.16 9.91
N ARG A 92 2.61 -9.06 10.61
CA ARG A 92 3.39 -7.84 10.72
C ARG A 92 4.58 -7.85 9.77
N ALA A 93 4.62 -6.86 8.88
CA ALA A 93 5.76 -6.62 8.01
C ALA A 93 6.63 -5.50 8.60
N ILE A 94 7.95 -5.68 8.50
CA ILE A 94 8.96 -4.75 8.97
C ILE A 94 9.67 -4.17 7.73
N TYR A 95 9.72 -2.85 7.68
CA TYR A 95 10.39 -2.09 6.64
C TYR A 95 11.49 -1.24 7.26
N THR A 96 12.61 -1.14 6.56
CA THR A 96 13.81 -0.49 7.09
C THR A 96 14.37 0.54 6.12
N HIS A 97 14.94 1.60 6.67
CA HIS A 97 15.74 2.57 5.92
C HIS A 97 17.21 2.44 6.35
N HIS A 98 18.09 2.12 5.39
CA HIS A 98 19.49 1.79 5.65
C HIS A 98 20.49 2.73 4.95
N LYS A 99 20.01 3.80 4.30
CA LYS A 99 20.82 4.71 3.48
C LYS A 99 20.83 6.13 4.03
N PHE A 100 21.50 6.32 5.17
CA PHE A 100 21.81 7.66 5.63
C PHE A 100 23.12 8.13 5.00
N ASP A 101 23.06 9.25 4.29
CA ASP A 101 24.26 10.07 4.11
C ASP A 101 24.65 10.63 5.48
N LYS A 102 25.88 10.35 5.92
CA LYS A 102 26.38 10.69 7.27
C LYS A 102 26.17 12.16 7.67
N GLY A 103 26.08 13.08 6.71
CA GLY A 103 25.85 14.50 6.95
C GLY A 103 24.39 14.93 7.15
N PHE A 104 23.41 14.09 6.76
CA PHE A 104 21.98 14.40 6.84
C PHE A 104 21.22 13.55 7.84
N GLN A 105 21.91 12.63 8.50
CA GLN A 105 21.29 11.65 9.39
C GLN A 105 20.47 12.32 10.50
N GLU A 106 21.07 13.21 11.28
CA GLU A 106 20.40 13.87 12.41
C GLU A 106 19.15 14.64 11.97
N ASP A 107 19.23 15.33 10.83
CA ASP A 107 18.12 16.11 10.28
C ASP A 107 16.98 15.20 9.82
N VAL A 108 17.27 14.09 9.13
CA VAL A 108 16.25 13.11 8.72
C VAL A 108 15.63 12.44 9.95
N CYS A 109 16.45 12.05 10.94
CA CYS A 109 15.97 11.49 12.20
C CYS A 109 14.99 12.43 12.90
N ARG A 110 15.36 13.71 13.03
CA ARG A 110 14.52 14.76 13.62
C ARG A 110 13.21 14.89 12.85
N CYS A 111 13.27 14.96 11.52
CA CYS A 111 12.09 15.12 10.68
C CYS A 111 11.14 13.91 10.75
N LEU A 112 11.67 12.68 10.74
CA LEU A 112 10.89 11.46 10.89
C LEU A 112 10.26 11.34 12.26
N ASN A 113 10.98 11.69 13.33
CA ASN A 113 10.42 11.71 14.68
C ASN A 113 9.23 12.68 14.77
N VAL A 114 9.32 13.88 14.18
CA VAL A 114 8.16 14.81 14.13
C VAL A 114 6.97 14.20 13.38
N VAL A 115 7.22 13.44 12.30
CA VAL A 115 6.14 12.77 11.56
C VAL A 115 5.50 11.65 12.39
N PHE A 116 6.30 10.85 13.10
CA PHE A 116 5.82 9.64 13.78
C PHE A 116 5.34 9.86 15.22
N GLU A 117 5.88 10.86 15.95
CA GLU A 117 5.40 11.23 17.29
C GLU A 117 3.94 11.70 17.26
N ALA A 118 3.54 12.40 16.20
CA ALA A 118 2.15 12.79 15.96
C ALA A 118 1.27 11.61 15.47
N GLY A 119 1.89 10.48 15.13
CA GLY A 119 1.26 9.35 14.44
C GLY A 119 0.94 9.63 12.96
N PRO A 120 0.67 8.57 12.16
CA PRO A 120 0.20 8.74 10.79
C PRO A 120 -1.16 9.45 10.77
N SER A 121 -1.20 10.67 10.23
CA SER A 121 -2.46 11.39 10.06
C SER A 121 -3.31 10.72 8.98
N LEU A 122 -4.55 10.34 9.32
CA LEU A 122 -5.53 9.82 8.35
C LEU A 122 -6.10 10.94 7.47
N GLU A 123 -6.21 12.15 8.03
CA GLU A 123 -6.78 13.31 7.35
C GLU A 123 -5.80 13.98 6.38
N ARG A 124 -4.51 14.01 6.75
CA ARG A 124 -3.44 14.56 5.90
C ARG A 124 -2.26 13.58 5.83
N PRO A 125 -2.42 12.47 5.09
CA PRO A 125 -1.41 11.43 5.00
C PRO A 125 -0.06 11.98 4.55
N LYS A 126 0.96 11.71 5.36
CA LYS A 126 2.38 11.97 5.05
C LYS A 126 3.11 10.71 4.58
N ILE A 127 2.42 9.57 4.58
CA ILE A 127 2.96 8.28 4.22
C ILE A 127 2.26 7.84 2.93
N ILE A 128 3.04 7.44 1.93
CA ILE A 128 2.56 6.86 0.68
C ILE A 128 3.05 5.42 0.61
N VAL A 129 2.14 4.51 0.32
CA VAL A 129 2.44 3.12 0.01
C VAL A 129 2.57 2.98 -1.50
N GLN A 130 3.69 2.44 -1.95
CA GLN A 130 3.88 2.00 -3.32
C GLN A 130 3.82 0.49 -3.35
N VAL A 131 2.95 -0.09 -4.17
CA VAL A 131 2.90 -1.53 -4.47
C VAL A 131 3.19 -1.68 -5.95
N GLN A 132 4.36 -2.23 -6.30
CA GLN A 132 4.86 -2.29 -7.68
C GLN A 132 4.87 -0.89 -8.34
N GLN A 133 4.00 -0.68 -9.33
CA GLN A 133 3.89 0.56 -10.10
C GLN A 133 2.75 1.47 -9.60
N GLU A 134 2.01 1.04 -8.59
CA GLU A 134 0.83 1.73 -8.09
C GLU A 134 1.15 2.42 -6.77
N VAL A 135 0.78 3.69 -6.64
CA VAL A 135 0.93 4.43 -5.39
C VAL A 135 -0.40 4.83 -4.78
N ASN A 136 -0.46 4.76 -3.46
CA ASN A 136 -1.62 5.18 -2.71
C ASN A 136 -1.23 5.54 -1.28
N ASP A 137 -1.84 6.57 -0.70
CA ASP A 137 -1.70 6.97 0.70
C ASP A 137 -2.72 6.27 1.60
N THR A 138 -2.84 4.95 1.40
CA THR A 138 -3.73 4.09 2.19
C THR A 138 -3.29 4.03 3.65
N MET A 139 -4.20 3.67 4.54
CA MET A 139 -3.88 3.56 5.96
C MET A 139 -2.96 2.38 6.25
N LEU A 140 -2.15 2.51 7.31
CA LEU A 140 -1.26 1.46 7.83
C LEU A 140 -1.81 0.96 9.17
N PRO A 141 -2.54 -0.17 9.21
CA PRO A 141 -3.10 -0.68 10.45
C PRO A 141 -2.01 -1.19 11.39
N ASP A 142 -2.21 -1.00 12.70
CA ASP A 142 -1.25 -1.39 13.75
C ASP A 142 0.17 -0.83 13.52
N PHE A 143 0.25 0.40 12.98
CA PHE A 143 1.52 1.07 12.70
C PHE A 143 2.38 1.24 13.95
N ARG A 144 3.66 0.91 13.83
CA ARG A 144 4.70 1.11 14.84
C ARG A 144 5.98 1.58 14.18
N TYR A 145 6.79 2.31 14.92
CA TYR A 145 8.12 2.71 14.50
C TYR A 145 9.11 2.53 15.64
N SER A 146 10.37 2.32 15.28
CA SER A 146 11.49 2.31 16.20
C SER A 146 12.72 2.88 15.52
N PHE A 147 13.54 3.56 16.31
CA PHE A 147 14.83 4.06 15.88
C PHE A 147 15.89 3.55 16.84
N ASP A 148 16.93 2.92 16.29
CA ASP A 148 18.15 2.61 17.02
C ASP A 148 19.26 3.62 16.66
N PRO A 149 19.61 4.54 17.59
CA PRO A 149 20.67 5.52 17.36
C PRO A 149 22.05 4.91 17.13
N GLN A 150 22.31 3.69 17.63
CA GLN A 150 23.64 3.07 17.54
C GLN A 150 23.90 2.46 16.18
N SER A 151 22.92 1.74 15.63
CA SER A 151 22.98 1.15 14.29
C SER A 151 22.49 2.10 13.20
N CYS A 152 21.98 3.28 13.58
CA CYS A 152 21.35 4.25 12.68
C CYS A 152 20.19 3.62 11.89
N LEU A 153 19.47 2.66 12.49
CA LEU A 153 18.43 1.89 11.83
C LEU A 153 17.07 2.46 12.20
N PHE A 154 16.33 2.94 11.19
CA PHE A 154 14.90 3.19 11.32
C PHE A 154 14.13 1.98 10.83
N GLU A 155 13.27 1.45 11.70
CA GLU A 155 12.29 0.43 11.33
C GLU A 155 10.88 1.00 11.49
N ILE A 156 10.04 0.73 10.49
CA ILE A 156 8.59 0.87 10.62
C ILE A 156 7.95 -0.51 10.44
N SER A 157 6.84 -0.73 11.11
CA SER A 157 6.09 -1.98 10.97
C SER A 157 4.60 -1.75 11.04
N PHE A 158 3.83 -2.62 10.38
CA PHE A 158 2.38 -2.54 10.34
C PHE A 158 1.80 -3.89 9.89
N ASN A 159 0.49 -4.04 10.06
CA ASN A 159 -0.25 -5.19 9.59
C ASN A 159 -0.39 -5.15 8.06
N TRP A 160 0.43 -5.95 7.36
CA TRP A 160 0.49 -5.92 5.90
C TRP A 160 -0.77 -6.49 5.25
N LYS A 161 -1.44 -7.45 5.91
CA LYS A 161 -2.70 -8.01 5.43
C LYS A 161 -3.81 -6.97 5.46
N GLY A 162 -3.85 -6.19 6.55
CA GLY A 162 -4.74 -5.03 6.69
C GLY A 162 -4.45 -3.99 5.63
N MET A 163 -3.18 -3.61 5.46
CA MET A 163 -2.76 -2.63 4.45
C MET A 163 -3.22 -3.03 3.03
N TYR A 164 -2.93 -4.24 2.55
CA TYR A 164 -3.37 -4.66 1.20
C TYR A 164 -4.90 -4.70 1.06
N ASN A 165 -5.63 -5.07 2.12
CA ASN A 165 -7.09 -4.99 2.10
C ASN A 165 -7.57 -3.56 1.84
N HIS A 166 -6.97 -2.56 2.50
CA HIS A 166 -7.33 -1.16 2.26
C HIS A 166 -6.87 -0.71 0.87
N PHE A 167 -5.61 -0.94 0.52
CA PHE A 167 -5.01 -0.56 -0.76
C PHE A 167 -5.83 -1.02 -1.96
N PHE A 168 -6.14 -2.33 -2.06
CA PHE A 168 -6.84 -2.87 -3.21
C PHE A 168 -8.34 -2.56 -3.22
N ARG A 169 -8.96 -2.40 -2.05
CA ARG A 169 -10.36 -1.93 -1.98
C ARG A 169 -10.49 -0.51 -2.51
N GLU A 170 -9.51 0.34 -2.20
CA GLU A 170 -9.47 1.71 -2.71
C GLU A 170 -9.32 1.72 -4.24
N GLN A 171 -8.38 0.93 -4.78
CA GLN A 171 -8.25 0.78 -6.24
C GLN A 171 -9.55 0.31 -6.90
N ARG A 172 -10.26 -0.67 -6.30
CA ARG A 172 -11.56 -1.15 -6.80
C ARG A 172 -12.66 -0.08 -6.70
N ASN A 173 -12.66 0.76 -5.66
CA ASN A 173 -13.70 1.77 -5.48
C ASN A 173 -13.54 2.98 -6.42
N CYS A 174 -12.31 3.41 -6.71
CA CYS A 174 -12.05 4.41 -7.76
C CYS A 174 -12.69 3.99 -9.08
N PHE A 175 -12.64 2.69 -9.36
CA PHE A 175 -13.18 2.10 -10.58
C PHE A 175 -14.72 2.08 -10.63
N VAL A 176 -15.43 1.71 -9.56
CA VAL A 176 -16.91 1.64 -9.56
C VAL A 176 -17.55 3.02 -9.79
N GLN A 177 -16.88 4.10 -9.38
CA GLN A 177 -17.35 5.48 -9.65
C GLN A 177 -17.17 5.90 -11.11
N ASP A 178 -16.11 5.43 -11.79
CA ASP A 178 -15.91 5.64 -13.23
C ASP A 178 -16.86 4.82 -14.10
N GLN A 179 -17.41 3.72 -13.57
CA GLN A 179 -18.04 2.67 -14.37
C GLN A 179 -19.57 2.62 -14.34
N TRP A 180 -20.25 3.78 -14.25
CA TRP A 180 -21.67 3.87 -14.65
C TRP A 180 -21.87 3.80 -16.18
N ARG A 181 -20.89 3.30 -16.95
CA ARG A 181 -20.98 3.01 -18.38
C ARG A 181 -20.31 1.66 -18.68
N ASP A 182 -21.15 0.67 -18.95
CA ASP A 182 -20.92 -0.57 -19.70
C ASP A 182 -20.16 -1.76 -19.06
N ASP A 183 -20.72 -2.95 -19.30
CA ASP A 183 -20.25 -4.29 -18.90
C ASP A 183 -18.90 -4.64 -19.54
N ILE A 184 -17.80 -4.29 -18.88
CA ILE A 184 -16.43 -4.56 -19.33
C ILE A 184 -15.72 -5.53 -18.39
N SER A 185 -14.97 -6.48 -18.96
CA SER A 185 -14.19 -7.49 -18.22
C SER A 185 -13.11 -6.87 -17.32
N PHE A 186 -12.75 -7.55 -16.21
CA PHE A 186 -11.77 -7.05 -15.23
C PHE A 186 -10.40 -6.74 -15.82
N SER A 187 -9.93 -7.48 -16.84
CA SER A 187 -8.62 -7.19 -17.44
C SER A 187 -8.64 -5.93 -18.29
N THR A 188 -9.71 -5.69 -19.06
CA THR A 188 -9.91 -4.44 -19.80
C THR A 188 -10.12 -3.26 -18.84
N MET A 189 -10.71 -3.51 -17.67
CA MET A 189 -10.82 -2.56 -16.55
C MET A 189 -9.45 -2.12 -16.03
N CYS A 190 -8.46 -3.02 -15.92
CA CYS A 190 -7.10 -2.66 -15.50
C CYS A 190 -6.35 -1.77 -16.51
N ASP A 191 -6.60 -1.94 -17.80
CA ASP A 191 -5.98 -1.09 -18.83
C ASP A 191 -6.60 0.32 -18.86
N VAL A 192 -7.87 0.46 -18.48
CA VAL A 192 -8.55 1.76 -18.31
C VAL A 192 -8.09 2.49 -17.04
N LEU A 193 -7.68 1.78 -15.98
CA LEU A 193 -7.12 2.39 -14.74
C LEU A 193 -5.87 3.24 -15.01
N LYS A 194 -5.09 2.90 -16.05
CA LYS A 194 -3.93 3.69 -16.50
C LYS A 194 -4.33 5.01 -17.18
N SER A 195 -5.60 5.18 -17.52
CA SER A 195 -6.16 6.29 -18.30
C SER A 195 -7.11 7.20 -17.49
N SER A 196 -7.39 6.89 -16.21
CA SER A 196 -8.41 7.61 -15.43
C SER A 196 -8.06 9.09 -15.21
N ASP A 197 -9.05 9.97 -15.34
CA ASP A 197 -8.95 11.42 -15.13
C ASP A 197 -8.55 11.76 -13.68
N GLY A 198 -7.66 12.73 -13.50
CA GLY A 198 -7.12 13.13 -12.19
C GLY A 198 -8.21 13.60 -11.21
N HIS A 199 -9.33 14.12 -11.72
CA HIS A 199 -10.45 14.58 -10.90
C HIS A 199 -11.17 13.44 -10.16
N VAL A 200 -11.28 12.26 -10.78
CA VAL A 200 -11.94 11.09 -10.17
C VAL A 200 -11.07 10.52 -9.05
N ARG A 201 -9.75 10.45 -9.27
CA ARG A 201 -8.78 10.04 -8.26
C ARG A 201 -8.82 10.98 -7.04
N MET A 202 -9.01 12.28 -7.25
CA MET A 202 -9.13 13.26 -6.17
C MET A 202 -10.39 13.05 -5.34
N CYS A 203 -11.58 12.97 -5.95
CA CYS A 203 -12.83 12.77 -5.23
C CYS A 203 -12.84 11.44 -4.46
N THR A 204 -12.34 10.36 -5.06
CA THR A 204 -12.27 9.05 -4.39
C THR A 204 -11.35 9.09 -3.16
N ARG A 205 -10.24 9.84 -3.27
CA ARG A 205 -9.30 10.03 -2.16
C ARG A 205 -9.93 10.80 -1.00
N GLU A 206 -10.65 11.88 -1.28
CA GLU A 206 -11.33 12.69 -0.26
C GLU A 206 -12.42 11.89 0.46
N GLU A 207 -13.26 11.16 -0.28
CA GLU A 207 -14.28 10.30 0.29
C GLU A 207 -13.68 9.22 1.19
N ARG A 208 -12.57 8.63 0.76
CA ARG A 208 -11.82 7.66 1.56
C ARG A 208 -11.28 8.30 2.84
N ILE A 209 -10.64 9.46 2.76
CA ILE A 209 -10.13 10.16 3.94
C ILE A 209 -11.27 10.43 4.92
N CYS A 210 -12.40 10.96 4.43
CA CYS A 210 -13.59 11.20 5.24
C CYS A 210 -14.06 9.91 5.94
N ARG A 211 -14.12 8.79 5.20
CA ARG A 211 -14.54 7.49 5.73
C ARG A 211 -13.58 6.96 6.79
N ASN A 212 -12.27 7.03 6.54
CA ASN A 212 -11.25 6.53 7.46
C ASN A 212 -11.19 7.37 8.74
N VAL A 213 -11.21 8.71 8.62
CA VAL A 213 -11.25 9.62 9.78
C VAL A 213 -12.52 9.36 10.60
N LEU A 214 -13.68 9.18 9.95
CA LEU A 214 -14.91 8.87 10.66
C LEU A 214 -14.86 7.50 11.38
N ALA A 215 -14.38 6.47 10.69
CA ALA A 215 -14.36 5.10 11.22
C ALA A 215 -13.36 4.91 12.36
N HIS A 216 -12.23 5.62 12.33
CA HIS A 216 -11.12 5.40 13.27
C HIS A 216 -10.94 6.53 14.30
N GLU A 217 -11.37 7.75 14.00
CA GLU A 217 -11.25 8.90 14.91
C GLU A 217 -12.62 9.42 15.39
N GLY A 218 -13.74 8.91 14.85
CA GLY A 218 -15.09 9.26 15.30
C GLY A 218 -15.52 10.70 14.98
N ARG A 219 -14.78 11.40 14.10
CA ARG A 219 -15.03 12.78 13.69
C ARG A 219 -15.12 12.92 12.18
N LYS A 220 -15.59 14.07 11.70
CA LYS A 220 -15.53 14.40 10.26
C LYS A 220 -14.13 14.90 9.90
N ALA A 221 -13.67 14.57 8.70
CA ALA A 221 -12.53 15.23 8.09
C ALA A 221 -12.88 16.71 7.79
N SER A 222 -11.87 17.56 7.80
CA SER A 222 -11.93 19.00 7.73
C SER A 222 -10.90 19.56 6.75
N GLY A 223 -11.37 20.36 5.80
CA GLY A 223 -10.54 20.98 4.77
C GLY A 223 -10.08 20.00 3.68
N GLU A 224 -9.54 20.59 2.62
CA GLU A 224 -9.00 19.88 1.48
C GLU A 224 -7.51 19.57 1.71
N ASP A 225 -7.01 18.44 1.20
CA ASP A 225 -5.60 18.05 1.26
C ASP A 225 -4.98 17.98 -0.14
N TYR A 226 -4.97 19.14 -0.82
CA TYR A 226 -4.40 19.30 -2.16
C TYR A 226 -2.92 18.90 -2.22
N GLU A 227 -2.18 19.23 -1.16
CA GLU A 227 -0.77 18.85 -1.06
C GLU A 227 -0.59 17.33 -0.99
N GLY A 228 -1.46 16.60 -0.28
CA GLY A 228 -1.46 15.14 -0.29
C GLY A 228 -1.77 14.55 -1.66
N TYR A 229 -2.77 15.10 -2.35
CA TYR A 229 -3.06 14.70 -3.73
C TYR A 229 -1.85 14.90 -4.65
N LYS A 230 -1.22 16.08 -4.57
CA LYS A 230 -0.03 16.40 -5.35
C LYS A 230 1.13 15.43 -5.06
N ARG A 231 1.39 15.07 -3.80
CA ARG A 231 2.43 14.10 -3.43
C ARG A 231 2.20 12.74 -4.08
N VAL A 232 0.97 12.21 -4.03
CA VAL A 232 0.63 10.92 -4.67
C VAL A 232 0.80 11.01 -6.18
N ALA A 233 0.31 12.07 -6.81
CA ALA A 233 0.43 12.26 -8.27
C ALA A 233 1.88 12.45 -8.73
N ASP A 234 2.70 13.19 -7.96
CA ASP A 234 4.13 13.37 -8.25
C ASP A 234 4.87 12.03 -8.16
N LYS A 235 4.60 11.22 -7.13
CA LYS A 235 5.25 9.91 -6.99
C LYS A 235 4.82 8.92 -8.07
N GLN A 236 3.54 8.92 -8.46
CA GLN A 236 3.07 8.13 -9.59
C GLN A 236 3.83 8.48 -10.88
N ARG A 237 3.97 9.79 -11.18
CA ARG A 237 4.74 10.26 -12.34
C ARG A 237 6.23 9.94 -12.28
N GLU A 238 6.81 9.82 -11.10
CA GLU A 238 8.21 9.42 -10.92
C GLU A 238 8.43 7.97 -11.31
N ILE A 239 7.48 7.09 -11.00
CA ILE A 239 7.53 5.64 -11.27
C ILE A 239 7.30 5.33 -12.75
N GLU A 240 6.53 6.16 -13.46
CA GLU A 240 6.18 5.99 -14.87
C GLU A 240 7.27 6.45 -15.85
N LYS A 241 8.31 7.13 -15.36
CA LYS A 241 9.45 7.62 -16.16
C LYS A 241 10.54 6.57 -16.31
#